data_AF-A0A0L6JSM8-F1
#
_entry.id   AF-A0A0L6JSM8-F1
#
_cell.length_a   1.000
_cell.length_b   1.000
_cell.length_c   1.000
_cell.angle_alpha   90.00
_cell.angle_beta   90.00
_cell.angle_gamma   90.00
#
_symmetry.space_group_name_H-M   'P 1'
#
loop_
_entity.id
_entity.type
_entity.pdbx_description
1 polymer ?
#
loop_
_entity_poly.entity_id
_entity_poly.type
_entity_poly.pdbx_seq_one_letter_code
_entity_poly.pdbx_strand_id
1 'polypeptide(L)' 'MDLNEYIDWYQEHFGISPSQKLIEKFISVNHPLKMETKDDDNKKGDIDNK' A
#
# COMPACT_ATOMS: atom_id res chain seq x y z
N MET A 1 -22.89 7.12 14.96
CA MET A 1 -21.99 6.46 14.01
C MET A 1 -22.04 4.97 14.29
N ASP A 2 -22.69 4.21 13.43
CA ASP A 2 -22.66 2.74 13.49
C ASP A 2 -21.39 2.18 12.83
N LEU A 3 -21.20 0.86 12.94
CA LEU A 3 -19.99 0.19 12.44
C LEU A 3 -19.83 0.33 10.92
N ASN A 4 -20.93 0.33 10.17
CA ASN A 4 -20.88 0.48 8.70
C ASN A 4 -20.55 1.93 8.34
N GLU A 5 -21.19 2.90 9.00
CA GLU A 5 -20.86 4.33 8.84
C GLU A 5 -19.38 4.61 9.15
N TYR A 6 -18.80 3.94 10.15
CA TYR A 6 -17.38 4.06 10.47
C TYR A 6 -16.47 3.44 9.40
N ILE A 7 -16.83 2.26 8.87
CA ILE A 7 -16.06 1.60 7.80
C ILE A 7 -16.06 2.45 6.54
N ASP A 8 -17.23 2.99 6.16
CA ASP A 8 -17.38 3.84 4.99
C ASP A 8 -16.59 5.15 5.15
N TRP A 9 -16.73 5.83 6.30
CA TRP A 9 -15.95 7.03 6.64
C TRP A 9 -14.44 6.77 6.57
N TYR A 10 -13.97 5.66 7.15
CA TYR A 10 -12.56 5.32 7.14
C TYR A 10 -12.04 5.07 5.73
N GLN A 11 -12.80 4.33 4.92
CA GLN A 11 -12.43 4.05 3.53
C GLN A 11 -12.42 5.32 2.68
N GLU A 12 -13.36 6.24 2.89
CA GLU A 12 -13.42 7.53 2.20
C GLU A 12 -12.19 8.41 2.53
N HIS A 13 -11.79 8.48 3.80
CA HIS A 13 -10.69 9.34 4.23
C HIS A 13 -9.29 8.78 3.96
N PHE A 14 -9.12 7.46 4.06
CA PHE A 14 -7.80 6.81 3.97
C PHE A 14 -7.60 6.01 2.69
N GLY A 15 -8.64 5.81 1.87
CA GLY A 15 -8.59 5.04 0.63
C GLY A 15 -8.38 3.53 0.82
N ILE A 16 -8.38 3.06 2.07
CA ILE A 16 -8.22 1.66 2.45
C ILE A 16 -9.22 1.31 3.55
N SER A 17 -9.56 0.03 3.67
CA SER A 17 -10.42 -0.44 4.75
C SER A 17 -9.65 -0.56 6.08
N PRO A 18 -10.35 -0.51 7.24
CA PRO A 18 -9.71 -0.70 8.54
C PRO A 18 -8.95 -2.03 8.66
N SER A 19 -9.45 -3.11 8.03
CA SER A 19 -8.80 -4.42 8.06
C SER A 19 -7.50 -4.45 7.26
N GLN A 20 -7.42 -3.74 6.13
CA GLN A 20 -6.17 -3.57 5.38
C GLN A 20 -5.11 -2.87 6.24
N LYS A 21 -5.49 -1.84 7.00
CA LYS A 21 -4.58 -1.17 7.94
C LYS A 21 -4.04 -2.12 9.03
N LEU A 22 -4.89 -3.02 9.52
CA LEU A 22 -4.46 -4.04 10.50
C LEU A 22 -3.48 -5.04 9.89
N ILE A 23 -3.72 -5.47 8.64
CA ILE A 23 -2.82 -6.37 7.91
C ILE A 23 -1.45 -5.69 7.69
N GLU A 24 -1.42 -4.42 7.26
CA GLU A 24 -0.17 -3.65 7.12
C GLU A 24 0.63 -3.60 8.42
N LYS A 25 -0.04 -3.31 9.55
CA LYS A 25 0.60 -3.29 10.87
C LYS A 25 1.11 -4.67 11.26
N PHE A 26 0.32 -5.72 11.03
CA PHE A 26 0.71 -7.09 11.37
C PHE A 26 1.94 -7.52 10.57
N ILE A 27 1.98 -7.25 9.27
CA ILE A 27 3.14 -7.52 8.43
C ILE A 27 4.34 -6.70 8.92
N SER A 28 4.19 -5.39 9.12
CA SER A 28 5.29 -4.52 9.56
C SER A 28 5.91 -4.96 10.89
N VAL A 29 5.14 -5.51 11.82
CA VAL A 29 5.63 -5.97 13.13
C VAL A 29 6.27 -7.36 13.04
N ASN A 30 5.66 -8.30 12.31
CA ASN A 30 6.09 -9.70 12.31
C ASN A 30 7.09 -10.04 11.19
N HIS A 31 7.13 -9.22 10.16
CA HIS A 31 8.02 -9.39 9.03
C HIS A 31 8.48 -8.00 8.62
N PRO A 32 9.59 -7.47 9.18
CA PRO A 32 10.18 -6.23 8.69
C PRO A 32 10.62 -6.47 7.25
N LEU A 33 9.68 -6.30 6.33
CA LEU A 33 9.95 -6.17 4.92
C LEU A 33 10.86 -4.95 4.85
N LYS A 34 12.12 -5.17 4.48
CA LYS A 34 12.95 -4.09 3.96
C LYS A 34 12.15 -3.54 2.79
N MET A 35 11.43 -2.45 3.01
CA MET A 35 10.94 -1.61 1.94
C MET A 35 12.19 -1.00 1.33
N GLU A 36 12.86 -1.76 0.45
CA GLU A 36 13.55 -1.12 -0.65
C GLU A 36 12.43 -0.41 -1.41
N THR A 37 12.29 0.89 -1.16
CA THR A 37 11.71 1.79 -2.13
C THR A 37 12.47 1.52 -3.41
N LYS A 38 11.90 0.67 -4.26
CA LYS A 38 12.21 0.71 -5.67
C LYS A 38 11.67 2.05 -6.11
N ASP A 39 12.54 3.06 -6.09
CA ASP A 39 12.39 4.16 -7.01
C ASP A 39 12.19 3.50 -8.37
N ASP A 40 10.97 3.63 -8.88
CA ASP A 40 10.55 3.15 -10.19
C ASP A 40 11.25 4.05 -11.23
N ASP A 41 12.57 3.86 -11.35
CA ASP A 41 13.39 4.41 -12.42
C ASP A 41 13.08 3.57 -13.66
N ASN A 42 11.86 3.75 -14.16
CA ASN A 42 11.41 3.21 -15.44
C ASN A 42 12.09 4.01 -16.57
N LYS A 43 13.42 4.06 -16.56
CA LYS A 43 14.24 4.42 -17.70
C LYS A 43 14.29 3.18 -18.59
N LYS A 44 13.22 2.99 -19.35
CA LYS A 44 13.13 2.04 -20.46
C LYS A 44 14.36 2.25 -21.33
N GLY A 45 15.30 1.32 -21.22
CA GLY A 45 16.55 1.31 -21.96
C GLY A 45 16.30 1.39 -23.46
N ASP A 46 17.19 2.11 -24.13
CA ASP A 46 17.46 2.08 -25.56
C ASP A 46 17.12 0.71 -26.18
N ILE A 47 16.15 0.74 -27.11
CA ILE A 47 16.00 -0.31 -28.11
C ILE A 47 16.86 0.13 -29.30
N ASP A 48 18.15 -0.18 -29.26
CA ASP A 48 19.00 -0.21 -30.45
C ASP A 48 18.92 -1.62 -31.04
N ASN A 49 18.11 -1.78 -32.08
CA ASN A 49 18.01 -3.03 -32.83
C ASN A 49 18.72 -2.82 -34.17
N LYS A 50 20.01 -3.13 -34.18
CA LYS A 50 20.88 -3.15 -35.37
C LYS A 50 20.63 -4.37 -36.25
#